data_AF-A0A8T0QWF3-F1
#
_entry.id   AF-A0A8T0QWF3-F1
#
_cell.length_a   1.000
_cell.length_b   1.000
_cell.length_c   1.000
_cell.angle_alpha   90.00
_cell.angle_beta   90.00
_cell.angle_gamma   90.00
#
_symmetry.space_group_name_H-M   'P 1'
#
loop_
_entity.id
_entity.type
_entity.pdbx_description
1 polymer ?
#
loop_
_entity_poly.entity_id
_entity_poly.type
_entity_poly.pdbx_seq_one_letter_code
_entity_poly.pdbx_strand_id
1 'polypeptide(L)'
;METSDHVPCLVTIDTNIPKSVVFIFENYLMEHEHFLEIVQHGWSLPTGQYDKVKIISAKFKNLRRVMKAWQAQLSSLKANISNVKLILTLLNLIEEFRDLTLAEWNFKKVLEEKLLFLFKQQRIYWKQRCTINWTKQGDAGTKFFHDNATIKHRKNLITSLQDPEGLFHSDH
;
A
#
# COMPACT_ATOMS: atom_id res chain seq x y z
N MET A 1 34.81 -56.71 -0.47
CA MET A 1 34.83 -55.23 -0.47
C MET A 1 33.41 -54.80 -0.19
N GLU A 2 33.09 -54.53 1.07
CA GLU A 2 31.77 -54.04 1.47
C GLU A 2 31.77 -52.52 1.34
N THR A 3 30.86 -52.01 0.52
CA THR A 3 30.63 -50.57 0.34
C THR A 3 29.85 -50.05 1.54
N SER A 4 30.41 -49.08 2.25
CA SER A 4 29.75 -48.44 3.39
C SER A 4 28.55 -47.63 2.93
N ASP A 5 27.34 -48.04 3.33
CA ASP A 5 26.09 -47.29 3.14
C ASP A 5 26.01 -46.11 4.12
N HIS A 6 26.92 -45.14 3.96
CA HIS A 6 26.83 -43.87 4.67
C HIS A 6 25.82 -42.96 3.97
N VAL A 7 24.58 -42.99 4.44
CA VAL A 7 23.60 -41.95 4.13
C VAL A 7 23.94 -40.71 4.98
N PRO A 8 24.31 -39.57 4.37
CA PRO A 8 24.60 -38.37 5.14
C PRO A 8 23.33 -37.85 5.81
N CYS A 9 23.40 -37.68 7.13
CA CYS A 9 22.33 -37.02 7.88
C CYS A 9 22.40 -35.51 7.62
N LEU A 10 21.50 -34.99 6.80
CA LEU A 10 21.35 -33.56 6.59
C LEU A 10 20.61 -32.96 7.80
N VAL A 11 21.38 -32.46 8.76
CA VAL A 11 20.83 -31.72 9.89
C VAL A 11 20.70 -30.25 9.49
N THR A 12 19.49 -29.81 9.15
CA THR A 12 19.16 -28.40 8.95
C THR A 12 18.81 -27.74 10.28
N ILE A 13 19.68 -26.86 10.76
CA ILE A 13 19.41 -26.01 11.91
C ILE A 13 18.83 -24.71 11.39
N ASP A 14 17.50 -24.61 11.37
CA ASP A 14 16.80 -23.41 10.94
C ASP A 14 16.46 -22.56 12.17
N THR A 15 17.14 -21.42 12.34
CA THR A 15 16.80 -20.46 13.40
C THR A 15 15.83 -19.45 12.83
N ASN A 16 14.62 -19.41 13.39
CA ASN A 16 13.60 -18.46 12.98
C ASN A 16 13.91 -17.08 13.59
N ILE A 17 14.84 -16.35 12.97
CA ILE A 17 15.25 -15.01 13.41
C ILE A 17 14.09 -14.05 13.11
N PRO A 18 13.46 -13.43 14.15
CA PRO A 18 12.38 -12.49 13.92
C PRO A 18 12.92 -11.27 13.15
N LYS A 19 12.31 -10.98 11.99
CA LYS A 19 12.67 -9.79 11.21
C LYS A 19 12.32 -8.53 11.99
N SER A 20 13.26 -7.59 12.06
CA SER A 20 13.02 -6.31 12.75
C SER A 20 11.86 -5.57 12.10
N VAL A 21 10.89 -5.11 12.92
CA VAL A 21 9.77 -4.30 12.45
C VAL A 21 10.24 -2.86 12.27
N VAL A 22 10.73 -2.56 11.06
CA VAL A 22 11.14 -1.22 10.65
C VAL A 22 9.91 -0.36 10.41
N PHE A 23 9.88 0.84 11.00
CA PHE A 23 8.85 1.82 10.68
C PHE A 23 9.09 2.37 9.28
N ILE A 24 8.09 2.22 8.41
CA ILE A 24 8.07 2.81 7.08
C ILE A 24 6.90 3.78 7.05
N PHE A 25 7.19 5.03 6.71
CA PHE A 25 6.16 6.03 6.54
C PHE A 25 5.37 5.72 5.26
N GLU A 26 4.07 5.47 5.42
CA GLU A 26 3.16 5.26 4.31
C GLU A 26 2.46 6.58 3.96
N ASN A 27 2.55 7.02 2.70
CA ASN A 27 2.05 8.33 2.28
C ASN A 27 0.55 8.51 2.50
N TYR A 28 -0.24 7.43 2.50
CA TYR A 28 -1.67 7.51 2.76
C TYR A 28 -1.99 7.92 4.21
N LEU A 29 -1.02 7.84 5.14
CA LEU A 29 -1.20 8.32 6.51
C LEU A 29 -1.56 9.81 6.53
N MET A 30 -1.10 10.59 5.54
CA MET A 30 -1.42 12.00 5.39
C MET A 30 -2.90 12.26 5.05
N GLU A 31 -3.63 11.24 4.61
CA GLU A 31 -5.06 11.35 4.30
C GLU A 31 -5.93 11.20 5.55
N HIS A 32 -5.37 10.78 6.69
CA HIS A 32 -6.13 10.68 7.94
C HIS A 32 -6.32 12.06 8.56
N GLU A 33 -7.53 12.33 9.05
CA GLU A 33 -7.93 13.59 9.66
C GLU A 33 -6.99 14.04 10.79
N HIS A 34 -6.65 13.12 11.70
CA HIS A 34 -5.77 13.41 12.85
C HIS A 34 -4.28 13.45 12.51
N PHE A 35 -3.87 13.32 11.23
CA PHE A 35 -2.46 13.24 10.86
C PHE A 35 -1.66 14.44 11.36
N LEU A 36 -2.16 15.65 11.12
CA LEU A 36 -1.45 16.89 11.50
C LEU A 36 -1.35 17.04 13.02
N GLU A 37 -2.40 16.67 13.75
CA GLU A 37 -2.42 16.69 15.22
C GLU A 37 -1.34 15.76 15.79
N ILE A 38 -1.23 14.55 15.24
CA ILE A 38 -0.22 13.56 15.63
C ILE A 38 1.20 14.07 15.35
N VAL A 39 1.43 14.70 14.20
CA VAL A 39 2.72 15.30 13.84
C VAL A 39 3.05 16.46 14.79
N GLN A 40 2.10 17.36 15.03
CA GLN A 40 2.29 18.51 15.92
C GLN A 40 2.60 18.06 17.35
N HIS A 41 1.87 17.07 17.85
CA HIS A 41 2.11 16.46 19.15
C HIS A 41 3.55 15.91 19.22
N GLY A 42 3.94 15.06 18.26
CA GLY A 42 5.28 14.46 18.26
C GLY A 42 6.42 15.46 18.10
N TRP A 43 6.20 16.55 17.34
CA TRP A 43 7.21 17.60 17.11
C TRP A 43 7.41 18.54 18.29
N SER A 44 6.36 18.72 19.09
CA SER A 44 6.34 19.59 20.28
C SER A 44 6.88 18.90 21.53
N LEU A 45 7.13 17.59 21.49
CA LEU A 45 7.68 16.86 22.62
C LEU A 45 9.08 17.39 23.02
N PRO A 46 9.35 17.53 24.32
CA PRO A 46 10.67 17.97 24.80
C PRO A 46 11.75 16.95 24.42
N THR A 47 12.93 17.45 24.05
CA THR A 47 14.04 16.62 23.55
C THR A 47 15.16 16.43 24.57
N GLY A 48 15.25 17.27 25.60
CA GLY A 48 16.34 17.27 26.58
C GLY A 48 17.72 17.53 25.96
N GLN A 49 17.78 18.03 24.72
CA GLN A 49 19.01 18.32 24.00
C GLN A 49 19.23 19.83 23.89
N TYR A 50 20.47 20.27 24.01
CA TYR A 50 20.85 21.68 23.88
C TYR A 50 21.46 22.02 22.52
N ASP A 51 22.16 21.06 21.91
CA ASP A 51 22.74 21.22 20.58
C ASP A 51 21.64 21.22 19.50
N LYS A 52 21.71 22.18 18.57
CA LYS A 52 20.67 22.38 17.54
C LYS A 52 20.48 21.15 16.64
N VAL A 53 21.56 20.47 16.26
CA VAL A 53 21.50 19.27 15.40
C VAL A 53 20.91 18.09 16.18
N LYS A 54 21.29 17.94 17.46
CA LYS A 54 20.72 16.92 18.34
C LYS A 54 19.24 17.17 18.62
N ILE A 55 18.80 18.43 18.75
CA ILE A 55 17.38 18.78 18.89
C ILE A 55 16.57 18.27 17.69
N ILE A 56 17.00 18.57 16.46
CA ILE A 56 16.30 18.14 15.24
C ILE A 56 16.24 16.60 15.17
N SER A 57 17.37 15.94 15.43
CA SER A 57 17.45 14.47 15.45
C SER A 57 16.49 13.85 16.48
N ALA A 58 16.41 14.43 17.68
CA ALA A 58 15.51 14.00 18.73
C ALA A 58 14.03 14.22 18.34
N LYS A 59 13.71 15.34 17.67
CA LYS A 59 12.35 15.58 17.15
C LYS A 59 11.93 14.54 16.12
N PHE A 60 12.80 14.16 15.18
CA PHE A 60 12.50 13.08 14.24
C PHE A 60 12.34 11.71 14.90
N LYS A 61 13.11 11.42 15.96
CA LYS A 61 12.93 10.20 16.77
C LYS A 61 11.57 10.20 17.49
N ASN A 62 11.19 11.34 18.06
CA ASN A 62 9.89 11.52 18.71
C ASN A 62 8.75 11.32 17.72
N LEU A 63 8.80 11.96 16.55
CA LEU A 63 7.84 11.76 15.46
C LEU A 63 7.74 10.28 15.09
N ARG A 64 8.86 9.62 14.78
CA ARG A 64 8.87 8.19 14.43
C ARG A 64 8.17 7.34 15.50
N ARG A 65 8.44 7.60 16.79
CA ARG A 65 7.84 6.86 17.90
C ARG A 65 6.33 7.06 17.95
N VAL A 66 5.87 8.31 17.94
CA VAL A 66 4.44 8.65 18.02
C VAL A 66 3.69 8.10 16.81
N MET A 67 4.24 8.28 15.61
CA MET A 67 3.61 7.78 14.38
C MET A 67 3.56 6.26 14.32
N LYS A 68 4.60 5.56 14.79
CA LYS A 68 4.59 4.10 14.86
C LYS A 68 3.50 3.59 15.82
N ALA A 69 3.32 4.24 16.97
CA ALA A 69 2.28 3.90 17.93
C ALA A 69 0.88 4.17 17.35
N TRP A 70 0.68 5.33 16.73
CA TRP A 70 -0.58 5.68 16.07
C TRP A 70 -0.92 4.73 14.93
N GLN A 71 0.04 4.40 14.06
CA GLN A 71 -0.15 3.46 12.96
C GLN A 71 -0.54 2.06 13.45
N ALA A 72 -0.02 1.62 14.61
CA ALA A 72 -0.37 0.32 15.19
C ALA A 72 -1.84 0.26 15.67
N GLN A 73 -2.47 1.42 15.95
CA GLN A 73 -3.89 1.51 16.30
C GLN A 73 -4.79 1.54 15.05
N LEU A 74 -4.24 1.84 13.88
CA LEU A 74 -5.02 1.87 12.64
C LEU A 74 -5.30 0.45 12.15
N SER A 75 -6.55 0.22 11.76
CA SER A 75 -6.94 -1.02 11.10
C SER A 75 -6.26 -1.15 9.75
N SER A 76 -5.91 -2.39 9.37
CA SER A 76 -5.32 -2.69 8.07
C SER A 76 -6.18 -2.15 6.92
N LEU A 77 -5.57 -1.40 6.01
CA LEU A 77 -6.25 -0.85 4.83
C LEU A 77 -6.95 -1.94 4.01
N LYS A 78 -6.31 -3.11 3.87
CA LYS A 78 -6.89 -4.28 3.18
C LYS A 78 -8.12 -4.80 3.92
N ALA A 79 -8.05 -4.91 5.25
CA ALA A 79 -9.16 -5.38 6.06
C ALA A 79 -10.35 -4.42 6.01
N ASN A 80 -10.10 -3.10 6.12
CA ASN A 80 -11.13 -2.07 6.00
C ASN A 80 -11.86 -2.14 4.66
N ILE A 81 -11.13 -2.25 3.55
CA ILE A 81 -11.73 -2.40 2.21
C ILE A 81 -12.59 -3.66 2.14
N SER A 82 -12.10 -4.79 2.67
CA SER A 82 -12.84 -6.05 2.68
C SER A 82 -14.14 -5.94 3.49
N ASN A 83 -14.08 -5.34 4.67
CA ASN A 83 -15.22 -5.19 5.57
C ASN A 83 -16.28 -4.26 4.96
N VAL A 84 -15.88 -3.13 4.40
CA VAL A 84 -16.82 -2.21 3.73
C VAL A 84 -17.48 -2.88 2.53
N LYS A 85 -16.71 -3.60 1.71
CA LYS A 85 -17.27 -4.37 0.58
C LYS A 85 -18.27 -5.43 1.05
N LEU A 86 -17.94 -6.17 2.10
CA LEU A 86 -18.83 -7.19 2.67
C LEU A 86 -20.19 -6.60 3.06
N ILE A 87 -20.18 -5.46 3.76
CA ILE A 87 -21.43 -4.80 4.20
C ILE A 87 -22.21 -4.26 3.00
N LEU A 88 -21.54 -3.68 2.00
CA LEU A 88 -22.20 -3.25 0.76
C LEU A 88 -22.83 -4.43 0.01
N THR A 89 -22.16 -5.58 -0.06
CA THR A 89 -22.74 -6.80 -0.65
C THR A 89 -23.97 -7.26 0.12
N LEU A 90 -23.95 -7.21 1.46
CA LEU A 90 -25.12 -7.52 2.28
C LEU A 90 -26.29 -6.56 2.01
N LEU A 91 -26.02 -5.25 1.91
CA LEU A 91 -27.07 -4.26 1.61
C LEU A 91 -27.67 -4.46 0.21
N ASN A 92 -26.83 -4.76 -0.79
CA ASN A 92 -27.31 -5.09 -2.13
C ASN A 92 -28.17 -6.36 -2.13
N LEU A 93 -27.79 -7.39 -1.34
CA LEU A 93 -28.60 -8.59 -1.19
C LEU A 93 -29.97 -8.27 -0.59
N ILE A 94 -30.03 -7.43 0.44
CA ILE A 94 -31.32 -7.01 1.03
C ILE A 94 -32.19 -6.31 -0.01
N GLU A 95 -31.59 -5.44 -0.83
CA GLU A 95 -32.25 -4.68 -1.91
C GLU A 95 -32.88 -5.59 -2.98
N GLU A 96 -32.36 -6.81 -3.18
CA GLU A 96 -32.96 -7.81 -4.08
C GLU A 96 -34.27 -8.39 -3.54
N PHE A 97 -34.48 -8.39 -2.22
CA PHE A 97 -35.69 -8.96 -1.59
C PHE A 97 -36.70 -7.91 -1.14
N ARG A 98 -36.24 -6.69 -0.81
CA ARG A 98 -37.10 -5.55 -0.44
C ARG A 98 -36.39 -4.22 -0.66
N ASP A 99 -37.17 -3.16 -0.76
CA ASP A 99 -36.60 -1.81 -0.74
C ASP A 99 -35.84 -1.53 0.56
N LEU A 100 -34.74 -0.78 0.42
CA LEU A 100 -33.99 -0.29 1.57
C LEU A 100 -34.79 0.78 2.29
N THR A 101 -34.76 0.73 3.62
CA THR A 101 -35.24 1.84 4.45
C THR A 101 -34.37 3.07 4.22
N LEU A 102 -34.90 4.27 4.53
CA LEU A 102 -34.14 5.51 4.40
C LEU A 102 -32.80 5.47 5.17
N ALA A 103 -32.78 4.86 6.36
CA ALA A 103 -31.58 4.70 7.16
C ALA A 103 -30.55 3.79 6.48
N GLU A 104 -30.98 2.65 5.91
CA GLU A 104 -30.10 1.74 5.18
C GLU A 104 -29.55 2.38 3.90
N TRP A 105 -30.38 3.16 3.20
CA TRP A 105 -29.95 3.88 2.00
C TRP A 105 -28.88 4.94 2.33
N ASN A 106 -29.10 5.74 3.38
CA ASN A 106 -28.11 6.70 3.86
C ASN A 106 -26.82 5.99 4.31
N PHE A 107 -26.94 4.86 4.99
CA PHE A 107 -25.78 4.09 5.41
C PHE A 107 -25.00 3.50 4.22
N LYS A 108 -25.71 2.99 3.20
CA LYS A 108 -25.12 2.52 1.93
C LYS A 108 -24.31 3.64 1.28
N LYS A 109 -24.86 4.86 1.19
CA LYS A 109 -24.17 6.04 0.65
C LYS A 109 -22.87 6.36 1.41
N VAL A 110 -22.93 6.39 2.74
CA VAL A 110 -21.74 6.63 3.59
C VAL A 110 -20.68 5.54 3.35
N LEU A 111 -21.08 4.28 3.18
CA LEU A 111 -20.16 3.18 2.90
C LEU A 111 -19.54 3.28 1.50
N GLU A 112 -20.30 3.69 0.48
CA GLU A 112 -19.78 3.93 -0.87
C GLU A 112 -18.72 5.04 -0.87
N GLU A 113 -18.99 6.17 -0.20
CA GLU A 113 -18.03 7.25 -0.01
C GLU A 113 -16.79 6.79 0.76
N LYS A 114 -17.00 6.01 1.83
CA LYS A 114 -15.90 5.42 2.60
C LYS A 114 -15.04 4.50 1.74
N LEU A 115 -15.65 3.68 0.87
CA LEU A 115 -14.95 2.78 -0.02
C LEU A 115 -14.10 3.55 -1.05
N LEU A 116 -14.65 4.62 -1.64
CA LEU A 116 -13.90 5.49 -2.54
C LEU A 116 -12.71 6.13 -1.84
N PHE A 117 -12.88 6.60 -0.62
CA PHE A 117 -11.79 7.14 0.19
C PHE A 117 -10.70 6.08 0.47
N LEU A 118 -11.09 4.85 0.85
CA LEU A 118 -10.14 3.75 1.06
C LEU A 118 -9.40 3.39 -0.23
N PHE A 119 -10.06 3.43 -1.39
CA PHE A 119 -9.39 3.23 -2.68
C PHE A 119 -8.41 4.36 -3.03
N LYS A 120 -8.71 5.60 -2.68
CA LYS A 120 -7.75 6.72 -2.79
C LYS A 120 -6.50 6.41 -1.96
N GLN A 121 -6.65 5.97 -0.72
CA GLN A 121 -5.53 5.58 0.15
C GLN A 121 -4.74 4.40 -0.44
N GLN A 122 -5.43 3.39 -0.96
CA GLN A 122 -4.81 2.22 -1.60
C GLN A 122 -4.02 2.62 -2.86
N ARG A 123 -4.54 3.54 -3.66
CA ARG A 123 -3.83 4.09 -4.82
C ARG A 123 -2.54 4.80 -4.40
N ILE A 124 -2.58 5.62 -3.36
CA ILE A 124 -1.40 6.31 -2.81
C ILE A 124 -0.34 5.30 -2.33
N TYR A 125 -0.79 4.29 -1.59
CA TYR A 125 0.05 3.19 -1.10
C TYR A 125 0.78 2.44 -2.22
N TRP A 126 0.08 2.10 -3.30
CA TRP A 126 0.67 1.41 -4.45
C TRP A 126 1.56 2.33 -5.28
N LYS A 127 1.19 3.61 -5.44
CA LYS A 127 2.03 4.60 -6.12
C LYS A 127 3.38 4.74 -5.43
N GLN A 128 3.40 4.85 -4.11
CA GLN A 128 4.64 4.93 -3.34
C GLN A 128 5.54 3.69 -3.55
N ARG A 129 4.94 2.49 -3.53
CA ARG A 129 5.68 1.23 -3.79
C ARG A 129 6.22 1.13 -5.20
N CYS A 130 5.43 1.54 -6.19
CA CYS A 130 5.88 1.56 -7.57
C CYS A 130 7.12 2.45 -7.72
N THR A 131 7.10 3.65 -7.12
CA THR A 131 8.27 4.55 -7.10
C THR A 131 9.47 3.89 -6.41
N ILE A 132 9.29 3.33 -5.22
CA ILE A 132 10.38 2.65 -4.47
C ILE A 132 10.95 1.48 -5.28
N ASN A 133 10.10 0.66 -5.90
CA ASN A 133 10.53 -0.48 -6.71
C ASN A 133 11.28 -0.04 -7.96
N TRP A 134 10.81 1.01 -8.64
CA TRP A 134 11.50 1.61 -9.76
C TRP A 134 12.90 2.11 -9.37
N THR A 135 13.01 2.86 -8.27
CA THR A 135 14.32 3.32 -7.77
C THR A 135 15.26 2.16 -7.43
N LYS A 136 14.74 1.03 -6.93
CA LYS A 136 15.56 -0.13 -6.52
C LYS A 136 15.95 -1.05 -7.67
N GLN A 137 15.07 -1.23 -8.66
CA GLN A 137 15.16 -2.32 -9.63
C GLN A 137 15.13 -1.85 -11.09
N GLY A 138 14.75 -0.59 -11.33
CA GLY A 138 14.48 -0.04 -12.66
C GLY A 138 15.72 0.22 -13.52
N ASP A 139 16.93 0.10 -12.96
CA ASP A 139 18.19 0.27 -13.72
C ASP A 139 19.10 -0.98 -13.67
N ALA A 140 18.66 -2.03 -12.97
CA ALA A 140 19.52 -3.17 -12.64
C ALA A 140 19.32 -4.38 -13.60
N GLY A 141 18.85 -4.17 -14.83
CA GLY A 141 18.59 -5.28 -15.78
C GLY A 141 17.66 -6.37 -15.22
N THR A 142 16.83 -6.03 -14.23
CA THR A 142 16.03 -7.00 -13.49
C THR A 142 14.81 -7.44 -14.30
N LYS A 143 14.23 -8.58 -13.93
CA LYS A 143 12.92 -9.00 -14.46
C LYS A 143 11.88 -7.86 -14.36
N PHE A 144 11.86 -7.12 -13.24
CA PHE A 144 10.96 -5.98 -13.05
C PHE A 144 11.19 -4.86 -14.08
N PHE A 145 12.45 -4.54 -14.41
CA PHE A 145 12.77 -3.57 -15.46
C PHE A 145 12.22 -4.01 -16.81
N HIS A 146 12.49 -5.26 -17.20
CA HIS A 146 12.01 -5.81 -18.47
C HIS A 146 10.49 -5.87 -18.52
N ASP A 147 9.81 -6.34 -17.47
CA ASP A 147 8.35 -6.37 -17.38
C ASP A 147 7.77 -4.95 -17.54
N ASN A 148 8.35 -3.95 -16.85
CA ASN A 148 7.90 -2.57 -16.96
C ASN A 148 8.17 -1.95 -18.35
N ALA A 149 9.30 -2.27 -18.97
CA ALA A 149 9.60 -1.86 -20.35
C ALA A 149 8.61 -2.46 -21.34
N THR A 150 8.27 -3.74 -21.20
CA THR A 150 7.24 -4.41 -22.00
C THR A 150 5.86 -3.77 -21.80
N ILE A 151 5.47 -3.45 -20.56
CA ILE A 151 4.20 -2.76 -20.28
C ILE A 151 4.17 -1.38 -20.93
N LYS A 152 5.26 -0.60 -20.83
CA LYS A 152 5.37 0.70 -21.50
C LYS A 152 5.30 0.57 -23.02
N HIS A 153 6.02 -0.39 -23.59
CA HIS A 153 5.98 -0.66 -25.03
C HIS A 153 4.56 -0.99 -25.49
N ARG A 154 3.85 -1.90 -24.81
CA ARG A 154 2.45 -2.24 -25.11
C ARG A 154 1.50 -1.05 -25.01
N LYS A 155 1.68 -0.18 -24.01
CA LYS A 155 0.84 1.03 -23.84
C LYS A 155 1.10 2.09 -24.90
N ASN A 156 2.35 2.21 -25.35
CA ASN A 156 2.74 3.18 -26.36
C ASN A 156 2.61 2.63 -27.78
N LEU A 157 2.32 1.34 -27.93
CA LEU A 157 2.10 0.70 -29.21
C LEU A 157 0.77 1.20 -29.79
N ILE A 158 0.88 1.98 -30.86
CA ILE A 158 -0.26 2.36 -31.70
C ILE A 158 -0.46 1.23 -32.70
N THR A 159 -1.51 0.44 -32.53
CA THR A 159 -1.82 -0.70 -33.43
C THR A 159 -2.57 -0.26 -34.69
N SER A 160 -3.31 0.84 -34.60
CA SER A 160 -4.00 1.43 -35.76
C SER A 160 -4.27 2.92 -35.54
N LEU A 161 -4.38 3.65 -36.63
CA LEU A 161 -4.75 5.06 -36.69
C LEU A 161 -6.08 5.17 -37.44
N GLN A 162 -7.01 5.98 -36.93
CA GLN A 162 -8.25 6.30 -37.63
C GLN A 162 -8.10 7.63 -38.36
N ASP A 163 -8.43 7.68 -39.64
CA ASP A 163 -8.46 8.91 -40.42
C ASP A 163 -9.76 9.71 -40.19
N PRO A 164 -9.84 10.98 -40.65
CA PRO A 164 -11.02 11.82 -40.49
C PRO A 164 -12.30 11.24 -41.15
N GLU A 165 -12.13 10.40 -42.17
CA GLU A 165 -13.20 9.71 -42.88
C GLU A 165 -13.65 8.42 -42.16
N GLY A 166 -12.99 8.05 -41.07
CA GLY A 166 -13.34 6.94 -40.19
C GLY A 166 -12.68 5.60 -40.57
N LEU A 167 -11.79 5.57 -41.56
CA LEU A 167 -11.04 4.39 -41.98
C LEU A 167 -9.86 4.13 -41.03
N PHE A 168 -9.64 2.87 -40.69
CA PHE A 168 -8.52 2.44 -39.84
C PHE A 168 -7.33 1.98 -40.69
N HIS A 169 -6.16 2.57 -40.41
CA HIS A 169 -4.87 2.22 -40.99
C HIS A 169 -4.03 1.52 -39.93
N SER A 170 -3.60 0.29 -40.17
CA SER A 170 -2.69 -0.46 -39.30
C SER A 170 -1.41 -0.78 -40.05
N ASP A 171 -0.26 -0.67 -39.38
CA ASP A 171 0.98 -1.25 -39.91
C ASP A 171 0.88 -2.78 -39.80
N HIS A 172 1.34 -3.49 -40.85
CA HIS A 172 1.33 -4.95 -40.94
C HIS A 172 2.22 -5.63 -39.90
#